data_AF-A0A2N2WZX9-F1
#
_entry.id   AF-A0A2N2WZX9-F1
#
_cell.length_a   1.000
_cell.length_b   1.000
_cell.length_c   1.000
_cell.angle_alpha   90.00
_cell.angle_beta   90.00
_cell.angle_gamma   90.00
#
_symmetry.space_group_name_H-M   'P 1'
#
loop_
_entity.id
_entity.type
_entity.pdbx_description
1 polymer ?
#
loop_
_entity_poly.entity_id
_entity_poly.type
_entity_poly.pdbx_seq_one_letter_code
_entity_poly.pdbx_strand_id
1 'polypeptide(L)'
;MKNILILIVTLAFFSACNNNQKNQTSLPQATSEIEYITVDSFLVVAADFVGKEITVKGTVDHICKHGGKRVKIFGENPDNTLHGEASESTGAFNAELEGSEVCLTGIVAESKMDLAYVEEYEKNLLEAIEKNKEEVDMEHAKGVDHHAKLDEIKAWKEEIATNGKGYISSYYLDVTSYQEITDKAAGKCCGSAPEAAVDSSTSTTAPCGSKEKAPCESSAEAKPCGGSH
;
A
#
# COMPACT_ATOMS: atom_id res chain seq x y z
N MET A 1 28.96 58.50 65.63
CA MET A 1 28.13 59.08 64.56
C MET A 1 28.40 58.32 63.27
N LYS A 2 27.35 58.17 62.46
CA LYS A 2 27.26 57.48 61.16
C LYS A 2 26.95 55.97 61.25
N ASN A 3 25.66 55.71 61.11
CA ASN A 3 25.01 54.42 60.98
C ASN A 3 25.22 53.86 59.56
N ILE A 4 25.16 52.54 59.41
CA ILE A 4 24.20 51.77 58.58
C ILE A 4 24.88 50.44 58.17
N LEU A 5 24.46 49.31 58.74
CA LEU A 5 23.33 48.44 58.36
C LEU A 5 23.64 47.57 57.13
N ILE A 6 24.10 46.33 57.36
CA ILE A 6 23.82 45.20 56.47
C ILE A 6 23.30 44.05 57.33
N LEU A 7 22.13 43.59 56.93
CA LEU A 7 21.20 42.66 57.57
C LEU A 7 21.29 41.32 56.83
N ILE A 8 20.87 40.27 57.54
CA ILE A 8 20.35 38.97 57.07
C ILE A 8 21.30 37.78 57.28
N VAL A 9 20.95 37.11 58.37
CA VAL A 9 21.34 35.81 58.89
C VAL A 9 20.78 34.68 58.02
N THR A 10 21.61 33.66 57.87
CA THR A 10 21.43 32.31 57.34
C THR A 10 20.33 31.48 58.03
N LEU A 11 19.52 30.73 57.27
CA LEU A 11 18.99 29.39 57.63
C LEU A 11 18.74 28.63 56.30
N ALA A 12 19.55 27.66 55.89
CA ALA A 12 19.65 26.25 56.33
C ALA A 12 18.59 25.30 55.71
N PHE A 13 19.09 24.47 54.79
CA PHE A 13 18.78 23.05 54.54
C PHE A 13 17.34 22.53 54.60
N PHE A 14 16.84 22.04 53.46
CA PHE A 14 16.24 20.70 53.37
C PHE A 14 16.66 20.02 52.06
N SER A 15 17.38 18.90 52.21
CA SER A 15 17.71 17.97 51.15
C SER A 15 16.69 16.83 51.19
N ALA A 16 16.12 16.48 50.04
CA ALA A 16 15.39 15.23 49.85
C ALA A 16 15.85 14.61 48.53
N CYS A 17 16.73 13.62 48.62
CA CYS A 17 17.00 12.65 47.56
C CYS A 17 15.91 11.58 47.56
N ASN A 18 15.31 11.24 46.41
CA ASN A 18 15.11 9.83 46.00
C ASN A 18 14.70 9.66 44.51
N ASN A 19 15.65 9.18 43.70
CA ASN A 19 15.60 8.09 42.70
C ASN A 19 14.31 7.77 41.87
N ASN A 20 14.37 7.92 40.53
CA ASN A 20 14.26 6.84 39.50
C ASN A 20 13.70 7.31 38.13
N GLN A 21 14.43 6.92 37.07
CA GLN A 21 13.98 6.42 35.76
C GLN A 21 13.07 7.24 34.81
N LYS A 22 13.62 7.42 33.59
CA LYS A 22 13.00 7.31 32.25
C LYS A 22 11.52 7.71 32.10
N ASN A 23 11.27 8.69 31.23
CA ASN A 23 10.72 8.36 29.92
C ASN A 23 10.84 9.54 28.95
N GLN A 24 11.48 9.26 27.81
CA GLN A 24 11.31 10.01 26.58
C GLN A 24 9.81 10.08 26.31
N THR A 25 9.28 11.30 26.25
CA THR A 25 7.98 11.53 25.63
C THR A 25 8.16 11.33 24.13
N SER A 26 7.89 10.11 23.68
CA SER A 26 7.53 9.85 22.29
C SER A 26 6.24 10.61 22.00
N LEU A 27 6.26 11.42 20.95
CA LEU A 27 5.03 11.95 20.38
C LEU A 27 4.14 10.74 19.98
N PRO A 28 2.81 10.79 20.21
CA PRO A 28 1.91 9.83 19.61
C PRO A 28 1.98 10.01 18.09
N GLN A 29 2.60 9.03 17.42
CA GLN A 29 2.54 8.86 15.98
C GLN A 29 1.06 8.65 15.63
N ALA A 30 0.49 9.63 14.92
CA ALA A 30 -0.87 9.55 14.43
C ALA A 30 -0.93 8.49 13.33
N THR A 31 -1.29 7.27 13.69
CA THR A 31 -1.58 6.19 12.75
C THR A 31 -2.85 6.55 11.98
N SER A 32 -2.71 7.00 10.73
CA SER A 32 -3.86 7.18 9.84
C SER A 32 -4.35 5.80 9.40
N GLU A 33 -5.63 5.54 9.66
CA GLU A 33 -6.39 4.36 9.26
C GLU A 33 -6.55 4.30 7.73
N ILE A 34 -6.09 3.21 7.11
CA ILE A 34 -6.31 2.97 5.68
C ILE A 34 -7.45 1.96 5.52
N GLU A 35 -8.53 2.40 4.88
CA GLU A 35 -9.62 1.53 4.44
C GLU A 35 -9.14 0.66 3.28
N TYR A 36 -9.33 -0.66 3.36
CA TYR A 36 -8.86 -1.62 2.35
C TYR A 36 -9.97 -2.60 1.94
N ILE A 37 -9.79 -3.21 0.78
CA ILE A 37 -10.57 -4.36 0.30
C ILE A 37 -9.68 -5.61 0.23
N THR A 38 -10.22 -6.81 0.42
CA THR A 38 -9.45 -8.06 0.25
C THR A 38 -9.30 -8.43 -1.21
N VAL A 39 -8.28 -9.24 -1.56
CA VAL A 39 -8.12 -9.79 -2.92
C VAL A 39 -9.40 -10.49 -3.39
N ASP A 40 -10.00 -11.36 -2.57
CA ASP A 40 -11.22 -12.09 -2.95
C ASP A 40 -12.38 -11.16 -3.29
N SER A 41 -12.57 -10.10 -2.49
CA SER A 41 -13.62 -9.12 -2.73
C SER A 41 -13.31 -8.28 -3.96
N PHE A 42 -12.05 -7.84 -4.12
CA PHE A 42 -11.59 -7.08 -5.27
C PHE A 42 -11.89 -7.79 -6.59
N LEU A 43 -11.61 -9.10 -6.69
CA LEU A 43 -11.83 -9.87 -7.92
C LEU A 43 -13.30 -9.89 -8.37
N VAL A 44 -14.25 -9.70 -7.45
CA VAL A 44 -15.69 -9.62 -7.76
C VAL A 44 -16.08 -8.25 -8.33
N VAL A 45 -15.43 -7.18 -7.87
CA VAL A 45 -15.83 -5.78 -8.15
C VAL A 45 -14.79 -4.97 -8.93
N ALA A 46 -13.71 -5.59 -9.40
CA ALA A 46 -12.56 -4.92 -10.00
C ALA A 46 -12.93 -3.97 -11.16
N ALA A 47 -13.92 -4.35 -11.97
CA ALA A 47 -14.42 -3.54 -13.08
C ALA A 47 -14.90 -2.14 -12.62
N ASP A 48 -15.47 -2.04 -11.42
CA ASP A 48 -16.02 -0.80 -10.88
C ASP A 48 -14.92 0.15 -10.35
N PHE A 49 -13.71 -0.35 -10.19
CA PHE A 49 -12.57 0.38 -9.66
C PHE A 49 -11.53 0.79 -10.70
N VAL A 50 -11.69 0.41 -11.97
CA VAL A 50 -10.75 0.79 -13.05
C VAL A 50 -10.51 2.31 -13.06
N GLY A 51 -9.23 2.69 -13.02
CA GLY A 51 -8.77 4.09 -12.97
C GLY A 51 -8.87 4.76 -11.60
N LYS A 52 -9.30 4.05 -10.55
CA LYS A 52 -9.35 4.57 -9.17
C LYS A 52 -8.18 4.04 -8.36
N GLU A 53 -7.69 4.86 -7.44
CA GLU A 53 -6.74 4.43 -6.42
C GLU A 53 -7.50 3.73 -5.29
N ILE A 54 -7.06 2.53 -4.94
CA ILE A 54 -7.60 1.73 -3.84
C ILE A 54 -6.46 1.08 -3.05
N THR A 55 -6.76 0.62 -1.84
CA THR A 55 -5.86 -0.25 -1.08
C THR A 55 -6.41 -1.68 -1.05
N VAL A 56 -5.62 -2.64 -1.52
CA VAL A 56 -5.96 -4.07 -1.49
C VAL A 56 -5.06 -4.81 -0.52
N LYS A 57 -5.66 -5.60 0.36
CA LYS A 57 -4.98 -6.45 1.33
C LYS A 57 -4.89 -7.90 0.83
N GLY A 58 -3.72 -8.50 0.94
CA GLY A 58 -3.49 -9.92 0.66
C GLY A 58 -2.17 -10.42 1.21
N THR A 59 -1.88 -11.69 1.00
CA THR A 59 -0.59 -12.31 1.37
C THR A 59 0.31 -12.41 0.14
N VAL A 60 1.58 -12.05 0.25
CA VAL A 60 2.52 -12.15 -0.89
C VAL A 60 2.79 -13.61 -1.22
N ASP A 61 2.48 -14.01 -2.45
CA ASP A 61 2.85 -15.30 -3.05
C ASP A 61 4.32 -15.26 -3.48
N HIS A 62 4.65 -14.34 -4.38
CA HIS A 62 6.01 -14.16 -4.86
C HIS A 62 6.27 -12.74 -5.35
N ILE A 63 7.55 -12.37 -5.38
CA ILE A 63 8.04 -11.15 -6.03
C ILE A 63 8.93 -11.54 -7.21
N CYS A 64 8.71 -10.89 -8.35
CA CYS A 64 9.46 -11.20 -9.56
C CYS A 64 10.96 -10.97 -9.37
N LYS A 65 11.76 -12.02 -9.52
CA LYS A 65 13.23 -12.02 -9.38
C LYS A 65 13.94 -11.05 -10.34
N HIS A 66 13.31 -10.75 -11.47
CA HIS A 66 13.81 -9.82 -12.47
C HIS A 66 13.51 -8.36 -12.09
N GLY A 67 14.14 -7.90 -11.01
CA GLY A 67 14.12 -6.51 -10.59
C GLY A 67 13.00 -6.11 -9.62
N GLY A 68 12.26 -7.07 -9.07
CA GLY A 68 11.28 -6.80 -8.01
C GLY A 68 10.15 -5.87 -8.42
N LYS A 69 9.87 -5.74 -9.72
CA LYS A 69 8.87 -4.77 -10.24
C LYS A 69 7.44 -5.29 -10.23
N ARG A 70 7.26 -6.58 -9.91
CA ARG A 70 5.95 -7.22 -9.87
C ARG A 70 5.83 -8.04 -8.60
N VAL A 71 4.68 -7.93 -7.97
CA VAL A 71 4.28 -8.72 -6.81
C VAL A 71 3.00 -9.45 -7.15
N LYS A 72 2.90 -10.70 -6.71
CA LYS A 72 1.65 -11.44 -6.72
C LYS A 72 1.20 -11.62 -5.29
N ILE A 73 -0.03 -11.23 -4.99
CA ILE A 73 -0.67 -11.46 -3.70
C ILE A 73 -1.88 -12.38 -3.85
N PHE A 74 -2.22 -13.11 -2.81
CA PHE A 74 -3.41 -13.96 -2.76
C PHE A 74 -4.33 -13.59 -1.59
N GLY A 75 -5.60 -13.97 -1.72
CA GLY A 75 -6.65 -13.73 -0.73
C GLY A 75 -6.73 -14.79 0.36
N GLU A 76 -7.91 -14.98 0.93
CA GLU A 76 -8.20 -16.12 1.80
C GLU A 76 -8.17 -17.43 1.01
N ASN A 77 -8.67 -17.41 -0.24
CA ASN A 77 -8.46 -18.49 -1.17
C ASN A 77 -7.11 -18.31 -1.88
N PRO A 78 -6.14 -19.25 -1.75
CA PRO A 78 -4.84 -19.14 -2.40
C PRO A 78 -4.91 -19.14 -3.94
N ASP A 79 -6.00 -19.63 -4.52
CA ASP A 79 -6.21 -19.60 -5.98
C ASP A 79 -6.64 -18.20 -6.47
N ASN A 80 -7.19 -17.38 -5.58
CA ASN A 80 -7.57 -16.01 -5.88
C ASN A 80 -6.36 -15.10 -5.75
N THR A 81 -5.84 -14.65 -6.88
CA THR A 81 -4.58 -13.90 -6.93
C THR A 81 -4.74 -12.57 -7.63
N LEU A 82 -3.95 -11.58 -7.19
CA LEU A 82 -3.86 -10.25 -7.76
C LEU A 82 -2.41 -9.91 -8.06
N HIS A 83 -2.16 -9.39 -9.26
CA HIS A 83 -0.88 -8.84 -9.64
C HIS A 83 -0.80 -7.35 -9.34
N GLY A 84 0.32 -6.93 -8.76
CA GLY A 84 0.72 -5.54 -8.63
C GLY A 84 1.99 -5.26 -9.42
N GLU A 85 2.00 -4.20 -10.21
CA GLU A 85 3.19 -3.67 -10.86
C GLU A 85 3.66 -2.42 -10.11
N ALA A 86 4.95 -2.33 -9.82
CA ALA A 86 5.49 -1.18 -9.12
C ALA A 86 5.58 0.03 -10.05
N SER A 87 5.00 1.15 -9.62
CA SER A 87 5.23 2.45 -10.24
C SER A 87 6.66 2.93 -10.04
N GLU A 88 7.06 3.96 -10.80
CA GLU A 88 8.36 4.63 -10.60
C GLU A 88 8.55 5.13 -9.16
N SER A 89 7.48 5.58 -8.51
CA SER A 89 7.50 6.05 -7.11
C SER A 89 7.70 4.94 -6.09
N THR A 90 7.22 3.72 -6.36
CA THR A 90 7.33 2.60 -5.43
C THR A 90 8.69 1.92 -5.49
N GLY A 91 9.37 1.98 -6.64
CA GLY A 91 10.63 1.26 -6.83
C GLY A 91 10.43 -0.26 -6.84
N ALA A 92 11.44 -1.04 -6.44
CA ALA A 92 11.31 -2.49 -6.38
C ALA A 92 10.67 -2.94 -5.05
N PHE A 93 9.79 -3.95 -5.10
CA PHE A 93 9.29 -4.63 -3.91
C PHE A 93 10.42 -5.36 -3.17
N ASN A 94 10.40 -5.34 -1.84
CA ASN A 94 11.34 -6.10 -1.02
C ASN A 94 10.98 -7.59 -1.06
N ALA A 95 11.89 -8.44 -1.56
CA ALA A 95 11.72 -9.89 -1.64
C ALA A 95 11.49 -10.57 -0.27
N GLU A 96 11.89 -9.93 0.83
CA GLU A 96 11.63 -10.44 2.19
C GLU A 96 10.14 -10.43 2.57
N LEU A 97 9.29 -9.75 1.78
CA LEU A 97 7.84 -9.72 2.00
C LEU A 97 7.13 -11.02 1.57
N GLU A 98 7.81 -11.96 0.89
CA GLU A 98 7.20 -13.23 0.50
C GLU A 98 6.66 -14.00 1.72
N GLY A 99 5.37 -14.35 1.68
CA GLY A 99 4.66 -14.96 2.80
C GLY A 99 4.11 -13.98 3.85
N SER A 100 4.44 -12.69 3.77
CA SER A 100 3.88 -11.65 4.64
C SER A 100 2.53 -11.15 4.13
N GLU A 101 1.67 -10.70 5.06
CA GLU A 101 0.44 -10.00 4.73
C GLU A 101 0.77 -8.52 4.47
N VAL A 102 0.28 -7.98 3.36
CA VAL A 102 0.59 -6.63 2.89
C VAL A 102 -0.68 -5.89 2.44
N CYS A 103 -0.60 -4.56 2.46
CA CYS A 103 -1.58 -3.68 1.85
C CYS A 103 -0.92 -2.96 0.67
N LEU A 104 -1.41 -3.21 -0.54
CA LEU A 104 -0.96 -2.54 -1.76
C LEU A 104 -1.92 -1.40 -2.06
N THR A 105 -1.41 -0.17 -2.14
CA THR A 105 -2.18 0.98 -2.61
C THR A 105 -1.75 1.31 -4.02
N GLY A 106 -2.71 1.45 -4.93
CA GLY A 106 -2.41 1.70 -6.33
C GLY A 106 -3.65 1.93 -7.17
N ILE A 107 -3.42 2.29 -8.43
CA ILE A 107 -4.48 2.53 -9.42
C ILE A 107 -4.86 1.19 -10.05
N VAL A 108 -6.16 0.90 -10.09
CA VAL A 108 -6.65 -0.31 -10.77
C VAL A 108 -6.55 -0.13 -12.28
N ALA A 109 -5.84 -1.04 -12.93
CA ALA A 109 -5.68 -1.09 -14.37
C ALA A 109 -6.37 -2.32 -14.95
N GLU A 110 -6.80 -2.22 -16.21
CA GLU A 110 -7.46 -3.27 -16.97
C GLU A 110 -6.61 -3.62 -18.19
N SER A 111 -6.24 -4.89 -18.32
CA SER A 111 -5.69 -5.47 -19.54
C SER A 111 -6.80 -6.17 -20.30
N LYS A 112 -6.95 -5.85 -21.59
CA LYS A 112 -7.96 -6.44 -22.47
C LYS A 112 -7.29 -7.34 -23.48
N MET A 113 -7.77 -8.57 -23.53
CA MET A 113 -7.37 -9.56 -24.51
C MET A 113 -8.52 -9.74 -25.51
N ASP A 114 -8.39 -9.13 -26.68
CA ASP A 114 -9.37 -9.24 -27.75
C ASP A 114 -9.07 -10.45 -28.67
N LEU A 115 -9.99 -10.72 -29.60
CA LEU A 115 -9.86 -11.85 -30.51
C LEU A 115 -8.61 -11.73 -31.40
N ALA A 116 -8.25 -10.53 -31.85
CA ALA A 116 -7.12 -10.31 -32.74
C ALA A 116 -5.79 -10.66 -32.04
N TYR A 117 -5.64 -10.26 -30.78
CA TYR A 117 -4.49 -10.65 -29.96
C TYR A 117 -4.40 -12.18 -29.81
N VAL A 118 -5.52 -12.84 -29.51
CA VAL A 118 -5.55 -14.30 -29.32
C VAL A 118 -5.20 -15.03 -30.62
N GLU A 119 -5.68 -14.55 -31.78
CA GLU A 119 -5.36 -15.13 -33.09
C GLU A 119 -3.88 -14.94 -33.45
N GLU A 120 -3.29 -13.78 -33.16
CA GLU A 120 -1.86 -13.55 -33.35
C GLU A 120 -1.02 -14.45 -32.44
N TYR A 121 -1.42 -14.60 -31.18
CA TYR A 121 -0.77 -15.51 -30.23
C TYR A 121 -0.83 -16.97 -30.71
N GLU A 122 -2.01 -17.43 -31.17
CA GLU A 122 -2.21 -18.76 -31.75
C GLU A 122 -1.28 -19.00 -32.94
N LYS A 123 -1.21 -18.03 -33.87
CA LYS A 123 -0.33 -18.10 -35.03
C LYS A 123 1.14 -18.21 -34.61
N ASN A 124 1.60 -17.37 -33.68
CA ASN A 124 2.99 -17.39 -33.22
C ASN A 124 3.33 -18.72 -32.53
N LEU A 125 2.40 -19.30 -31.77
CA LEU A 125 2.56 -20.61 -31.15
C LEU A 125 2.67 -21.72 -32.21
N LEU A 126 1.79 -21.74 -33.21
CA LEU A 126 1.84 -22.70 -34.31
C LEU A 126 3.13 -22.59 -35.11
N GLU A 127 3.57 -21.37 -35.43
CA GLU A 127 4.86 -21.16 -36.11
C GLU A 127 6.05 -21.66 -35.28
N ALA A 128 6.03 -21.48 -33.96
CA ALA A 128 7.07 -21.99 -33.08
C ALA A 128 7.10 -23.53 -33.05
N ILE A 129 5.92 -24.16 -32.96
CA ILE A 129 5.78 -25.63 -33.03
C ILE A 129 6.30 -26.16 -34.38
N GLU A 130 5.97 -25.49 -35.49
CA GLU A 130 6.43 -25.90 -36.81
C GLU A 130 7.94 -25.75 -37.01
N LYS A 131 8.52 -24.64 -36.54
CA LYS A 131 9.97 -24.38 -36.62
C LYS A 131 10.78 -25.36 -35.76
N ASN A 132 10.20 -25.88 -34.69
CA ASN A 132 10.87 -26.79 -33.76
C ASN A 132 10.46 -28.27 -33.94
N LYS A 133 9.86 -28.68 -35.06
CA LYS A 133 9.33 -30.04 -35.31
C LYS A 133 10.28 -31.21 -35.02
N GLU A 134 11.61 -31.02 -35.05
CA GLU A 134 12.60 -32.05 -34.67
C GLU A 134 12.93 -32.07 -33.15
N GLU A 135 12.59 -31.02 -32.41
CA GLU A 135 12.79 -30.86 -30.95
C GLU A 135 11.50 -31.10 -30.13
N VAL A 136 10.33 -31.17 -30.79
CA VAL A 136 9.00 -31.40 -30.17
C VAL A 136 8.94 -32.74 -29.41
N ASP A 137 9.72 -33.76 -29.81
CA ASP A 137 9.82 -35.03 -29.07
C ASP A 137 10.55 -34.86 -27.70
N MET A 138 11.44 -33.86 -27.58
CA MET A 138 12.12 -33.54 -26.32
C MET A 138 11.35 -32.51 -25.47
N GLU A 139 10.54 -31.64 -26.06
CA GLU A 139 9.69 -30.70 -25.30
C GLU A 139 8.55 -31.38 -24.55
N HIS A 140 7.96 -32.46 -25.10
CA HIS A 140 7.07 -33.33 -24.32
C HIS A 140 7.79 -33.93 -23.10
N ALA A 141 9.09 -34.22 -23.20
CA ALA A 141 9.91 -34.68 -22.07
C ALA A 141 10.28 -33.57 -21.08
N LYS A 142 10.19 -32.29 -21.47
CA LYS A 142 10.34 -31.10 -20.60
C LYS A 142 9.01 -30.56 -20.06
N GLY A 143 7.90 -31.26 -20.32
CA GLY A 143 6.58 -30.92 -19.78
C GLY A 143 5.87 -29.76 -20.48
N VAL A 144 6.31 -29.35 -21.67
CA VAL A 144 5.62 -28.33 -22.48
C VAL A 144 4.61 -29.05 -23.37
N ASP A 145 3.36 -29.12 -22.91
CA ASP A 145 2.25 -29.67 -23.70
C ASP A 145 1.63 -28.57 -24.57
N HIS A 146 1.98 -28.60 -25.87
CA HIS A 146 1.42 -27.67 -26.85
C HIS A 146 -0.09 -27.88 -27.07
N HIS A 147 -0.64 -29.08 -26.82
CA HIS A 147 -2.08 -29.30 -26.90
C HIS A 147 -2.83 -28.56 -25.80
N ALA A 148 -2.32 -28.59 -24.57
CA ALA A 148 -2.92 -27.85 -23.45
C ALA A 148 -3.01 -26.34 -23.73
N LYS A 149 -1.98 -25.75 -24.35
CA LYS A 149 -1.99 -24.33 -24.75
C LYS A 149 -3.00 -24.02 -25.86
N LEU A 150 -3.14 -24.92 -26.83
CA LEU A 150 -4.14 -24.75 -27.90
C LEU A 150 -5.57 -24.89 -27.36
N ASP A 151 -5.79 -25.77 -26.38
CA ASP A 151 -7.07 -25.90 -25.69
C ASP A 151 -7.41 -24.63 -24.88
N GLU A 152 -6.43 -24.03 -24.21
CA GLU A 152 -6.59 -22.75 -23.51
C GLU A 152 -6.94 -21.60 -24.48
N ILE A 153 -6.24 -21.49 -25.61
CA ILE A 153 -6.54 -20.52 -26.67
C ILE A 153 -7.98 -20.71 -27.18
N LYS A 154 -8.41 -21.96 -27.39
CA LYS A 154 -9.76 -22.25 -27.82
C LYS A 154 -10.80 -21.80 -26.78
N ALA A 155 -10.52 -22.04 -25.50
CA ALA A 155 -11.38 -21.57 -24.40
C ALA A 155 -11.48 -20.04 -24.39
N TRP A 156 -10.37 -19.32 -24.59
CA TRP A 156 -10.39 -17.85 -24.70
C TRP A 156 -11.21 -17.36 -25.90
N LYS A 157 -11.08 -18.00 -27.06
CA LYS A 157 -11.87 -17.62 -28.26
C LYS A 157 -13.36 -17.86 -28.02
N GLU A 158 -13.74 -18.95 -27.37
CA GLU A 158 -15.11 -19.26 -27.01
C GLU A 158 -15.67 -18.27 -25.97
N GLU A 159 -14.89 -17.93 -24.95
CA GLU A 159 -15.27 -16.91 -23.96
C GLU A 159 -15.48 -15.55 -24.62
N ILE A 160 -14.56 -15.10 -25.48
CA ILE A 160 -14.68 -13.84 -26.23
C ILE A 160 -15.95 -13.81 -27.09
N ALA A 161 -16.26 -14.94 -27.75
CA ALA A 161 -17.44 -15.05 -28.59
C ALA A 161 -18.76 -15.05 -27.80
N THR A 162 -18.75 -15.53 -26.56
CA THR A 162 -19.96 -15.75 -25.75
C THR A 162 -20.19 -14.68 -24.68
N ASN A 163 -19.14 -13.95 -24.26
CA ASN A 163 -19.22 -12.98 -23.18
C ASN A 163 -19.89 -11.64 -23.57
N GLY A 164 -20.11 -11.40 -24.86
CA GLY A 164 -20.78 -10.20 -25.39
C GLY A 164 -19.96 -8.90 -25.33
N LYS A 165 -18.71 -8.94 -24.86
CA LYS A 165 -17.79 -7.80 -24.77
C LYS A 165 -16.81 -7.75 -25.94
N GLY A 166 -16.51 -8.90 -26.55
CA GLY A 166 -15.51 -9.02 -27.62
C GLY A 166 -14.05 -9.04 -27.12
N TYR A 167 -13.86 -9.16 -25.81
CA TYR A 167 -12.55 -9.29 -25.16
C TYR A 167 -12.70 -9.93 -23.77
N ILE A 168 -11.60 -10.45 -23.22
CA ILE A 168 -11.46 -10.89 -21.83
C ILE A 168 -10.71 -9.80 -21.06
N SER A 169 -11.19 -9.46 -19.87
CA SER A 169 -10.56 -8.47 -18.99
C SER A 169 -9.75 -9.16 -17.90
N SER A 170 -8.54 -8.70 -17.67
CA SER A 170 -7.74 -9.01 -16.48
C SER A 170 -7.42 -7.71 -15.74
N TYR A 171 -7.48 -7.72 -14.42
CA TYR A 171 -7.27 -6.54 -13.58
C TYR A 171 -6.01 -6.68 -12.75
N TYR A 172 -5.28 -5.57 -12.59
CA TYR A 172 -4.06 -5.49 -11.81
C TYR A 172 -3.95 -4.11 -11.15
N LEU A 173 -2.98 -3.96 -10.24
CA LEU A 173 -2.69 -2.68 -9.59
C LEU A 173 -1.39 -2.08 -10.10
N ASP A 174 -1.44 -0.82 -10.54
CA ASP A 174 -0.27 0.04 -10.63
C ASP A 174 0.01 0.59 -9.23
N VAL A 175 0.89 -0.09 -8.50
CA VAL A 175 1.15 0.15 -7.08
C VAL A 175 1.92 1.46 -6.92
N THR A 176 1.38 2.37 -6.11
CA THR A 176 1.97 3.65 -5.72
C THR A 176 2.63 3.58 -4.35
N SER A 177 2.13 2.73 -3.46
CA SER A 177 2.77 2.42 -2.17
C SER A 177 2.36 1.04 -1.63
N TYR A 178 3.15 0.48 -0.72
CA TYR A 178 2.82 -0.77 -0.05
C TYR A 178 3.28 -0.76 1.41
N GLN A 179 2.62 -1.58 2.24
CA GLN A 179 2.93 -1.71 3.67
C GLN A 179 2.76 -3.14 4.14
N GLU A 180 3.67 -3.62 4.99
CA GLU A 180 3.58 -4.92 5.65
C GLU A 180 2.73 -4.83 6.93
N ILE A 181 1.90 -5.84 7.17
CA ILE A 181 1.09 -5.95 8.39
C ILE A 181 1.85 -6.81 9.41
N THR A 182 2.45 -6.17 10.41
CA THR A 182 3.22 -6.87 11.46
C THR A 182 2.37 -7.27 12.68
N ASP A 183 1.16 -6.70 12.84
CA ASP A 183 0.28 -6.97 13.99
C ASP A 183 -0.98 -7.74 13.59
N LYS A 184 -0.94 -9.07 13.73
CA LYS A 184 -2.11 -9.98 13.51
C LYS A 184 -3.33 -9.67 14.39
N ALA A 185 -3.21 -8.78 15.37
CA ALA A 185 -4.30 -8.39 16.27
C ALA A 185 -5.13 -7.19 15.78
N ALA A 186 -4.69 -6.50 14.73
CA ALA A 186 -5.44 -5.39 14.14
C ALA A 186 -5.55 -5.66 12.64
N GLY A 187 -6.71 -6.12 12.17
CA GLY A 187 -7.01 -6.24 10.74
C GLY A 187 -7.12 -4.87 10.07
N LYS A 188 -6.04 -4.09 10.09
CA LYS A 188 -6.03 -2.67 9.77
C LYS A 188 -4.67 -2.25 9.21
N CYS A 189 -4.66 -1.79 7.97
CA CYS A 189 -3.49 -1.25 7.29
C CYS A 189 -3.14 0.10 7.92
N CYS A 190 -2.01 0.16 8.62
CA CYS A 190 -1.60 1.34 9.38
C CYS A 190 -0.56 2.13 8.58
N GLY A 191 -0.94 3.29 8.04
CA GLY A 191 -0.10 4.18 7.24
C GLY A 191 1.14 4.70 7.97
N SER A 192 2.34 4.32 7.53
CA SER A 192 3.55 5.14 7.70
C SER A 192 4.16 5.47 6.35
N ALA A 193 4.15 6.76 6.00
CA ALA A 193 4.85 7.30 4.85
C ALA A 193 6.36 6.98 4.93
N PRO A 194 7.05 6.72 3.81
CA PRO A 194 8.50 6.59 3.82
C PRO A 194 9.12 7.91 4.27
N GLU A 195 9.97 7.85 5.30
CA GLU A 195 10.77 8.99 5.77
C GLU A 195 11.61 9.52 4.60
N ALA A 196 11.23 10.69 4.09
CA ALA A 196 12.08 11.47 3.22
C ALA A 196 13.37 11.82 3.97
N ALA A 197 14.51 11.51 3.37
CA ALA A 197 15.83 11.87 3.85
C ALA A 197 15.90 13.38 4.14
N VAL A 198 16.05 13.75 5.41
CA VAL A 198 16.37 15.13 5.80
C VAL A 198 17.88 15.27 5.80
N ASP A 199 18.39 15.89 4.74
CA ASP A 199 19.75 16.38 4.69
C ASP A 199 19.92 17.56 5.66
N SER A 200 21.07 17.55 6.31
CA SER A 200 21.50 18.50 7.32
C SER A 200 21.95 19.83 6.69
N SER A 201 21.94 20.88 7.50
CA SER A 201 22.41 22.26 7.23
C SER A 201 21.33 23.15 6.59
N THR A 202 20.94 24.28 7.16
CA THR A 202 21.77 25.36 7.69
C THR A 202 20.98 26.23 8.68
N SER A 203 21.72 26.80 9.62
CA SER A 203 21.29 27.83 10.58
C SER A 203 20.80 29.10 9.91
N THR A 204 19.83 29.80 10.51
CA THR A 204 19.95 31.23 10.85
C THR A 204 18.92 31.63 11.91
N THR A 205 19.40 32.40 12.87
CA THR A 205 18.78 32.93 14.09
C THR A 205 17.89 34.16 13.87
N ALA A 206 16.76 34.20 14.63
CA ALA A 206 16.14 35.35 15.34
C ALA A 206 15.50 36.52 14.53
N PRO A 207 14.70 37.45 15.14
CA PRO A 207 14.06 37.47 16.46
C PRO A 207 12.54 37.83 16.48
N CYS A 208 12.00 37.74 17.69
CA CYS A 208 10.70 38.16 18.22
C CYS A 208 10.26 39.60 17.85
N GLY A 209 8.94 39.78 17.62
CA GLY A 209 8.30 41.07 17.40
C GLY A 209 6.78 41.01 17.65
N SER A 210 6.40 41.49 18.84
CA SER A 210 5.09 41.71 19.46
C SER A 210 4.00 42.40 18.61
N LYS A 211 2.72 42.18 18.99
CA LYS A 211 1.54 43.10 19.19
C LYS A 211 0.26 42.28 18.94
N GLU A 212 -0.87 42.30 19.67
CA GLU A 212 -1.38 43.08 20.79
C GLU A 212 -2.59 42.32 21.41
N LYS A 213 -2.90 42.63 22.68
CA LYS A 213 -4.07 42.33 23.55
C LYS A 213 -5.44 42.53 22.87
N ALA A 214 -6.62 42.02 23.29
CA ALA A 214 -7.11 41.19 24.41
C ALA A 214 -8.65 40.92 24.14
N PRO A 215 -9.57 40.77 25.13
CA PRO A 215 -10.14 39.49 25.59
C PRO A 215 -11.70 39.47 25.62
N CYS A 216 -12.26 38.47 26.34
CA CYS A 216 -13.63 38.33 26.91
C CYS A 216 -14.38 37.11 26.34
N GLU A 217 -14.52 36.03 27.13
CA GLU A 217 -15.62 35.75 28.09
C GLU A 217 -16.90 35.32 27.34
N SER A 218 -17.27 34.04 27.37
CA SER A 218 -18.00 33.30 28.42
C SER A 218 -19.52 33.30 28.16
N SER A 219 -20.19 32.23 28.63
CA SER A 219 -21.63 31.91 28.53
C SER A 219 -22.01 31.14 27.25
N ALA A 220 -22.17 29.82 27.25
CA ALA A 220 -23.18 29.04 27.98
C ALA A 220 -24.60 29.60 27.81
N GLU A 221 -25.38 29.02 26.89
CA GLU A 221 -26.77 28.66 27.14
C GLU A 221 -27.29 27.73 26.02
N ALA A 222 -27.87 26.63 26.48
CA ALA A 222 -28.59 25.65 25.68
C ALA A 222 -30.08 26.00 25.63
N LYS A 223 -30.79 25.61 24.54
CA LYS A 223 -32.18 25.06 24.45
C LYS A 223 -32.93 25.45 23.13
N PRO A 224 -34.06 24.80 22.74
CA PRO A 224 -34.04 23.78 21.68
C PRO A 224 -35.22 23.91 20.66
N CYS A 225 -35.43 22.87 19.83
CA CYS A 225 -36.69 22.41 19.23
C CYS A 225 -37.41 23.24 18.14
N GLY A 226 -37.79 22.50 17.07
CA GLY A 226 -38.95 22.76 16.20
C GLY A 226 -38.60 23.43 14.87
N GLY A 227 -39.10 23.01 13.71
CA GLY A 227 -40.13 22.03 13.39
C GLY A 227 -40.27 21.97 11.87
N SER A 228 -40.74 20.82 11.41
CA SER A 228 -41.17 20.47 10.06
C SER A 228 -42.12 21.49 9.43
N HIS A 229 -41.89 21.80 8.16
CA HIS A 229 -42.90 22.06 7.14
C HIS A 229 -42.39 21.57 5.78
#